data_AF-A0AAD4KS57-F1
#
_entry.id   AF-A0AAD4KS57-F1
#
_cell.length_a   1.000
_cell.length_b   1.000
_cell.length_c   1.000
_cell.angle_alpha   90.00
_cell.angle_beta   90.00
_cell.angle_gamma   90.00
#
_symmetry.space_group_name_H-M   'P 1'
#
loop_
_entity.id
_entity.type
_entity.pdbx_description
1 polymer ?
#
loop_
_entity_poly.entity_id
_entity_poly.type
_entity_poly.pdbx_seq_one_letter_code
_entity_poly.pdbx_strand_id
1 'polypeptide(L)'
;MLGLTVACGVQPALTIIGRLFKHRRALATGLVASGSSAGGVGFPIMFSKLVPLVGFAWALRVGVLASIVSYKIAWCITRTNQNSKQLKSLADLFDLGGFKDARYIYLSLGSFMTNLGLYGPYYYVEPFCTLLDPAASVKVYLLPLINASSLAGRIIGGYVTDSNNN
;
A
#
# COMPACT_ATOMS: atom_id res chain seq x y z
N MET A 1 -8.45 16.00 1.48
CA MET A 1 -9.23 14.99 2.23
C MET A 1 -8.74 13.56 1.97
N LEU A 2 -8.53 13.13 0.72
CA LEU A 2 -8.03 11.77 0.40
C LEU A 2 -6.64 11.43 1.00
N GLY A 3 -5.71 12.39 1.03
CA GLY A 3 -4.38 12.16 1.60
C GLY A 3 -4.40 11.85 3.10
N LEU A 4 -5.28 12.53 3.85
CA LEU A 4 -5.40 12.33 5.30
C LEU A 4 -6.03 10.97 5.62
N THR A 5 -7.02 10.53 4.82
CA THR A 5 -7.64 9.21 4.98
C THR A 5 -6.66 8.06 4.69
N VAL A 6 -5.80 8.21 3.67
CA VAL A 6 -4.81 7.17 3.36
C VAL A 6 -3.73 7.12 4.44
N ALA A 7 -3.23 8.27 4.90
CA ALA A 7 -2.23 8.34 5.96
C ALA A 7 -2.75 7.72 7.27
N CYS A 8 -3.95 8.11 7.71
CA CYS A 8 -4.55 7.60 8.93
C CYS A 8 -4.98 6.13 8.84
N GLY A 9 -5.21 5.59 7.63
CA GLY A 9 -5.61 4.20 7.45
C GLY A 9 -4.44 3.23 7.32
N VAL A 10 -3.43 3.58 6.52
CA VAL A 10 -2.31 2.68 6.18
C VAL A 10 -1.30 2.58 7.33
N GLN A 11 -1.03 3.70 8.02
CA GLN A 11 -0.04 3.74 9.10
C GLN A 11 -0.38 2.84 10.30
N PRO A 12 -1.62 2.84 10.86
CA PRO A 12 -1.96 1.92 11.94
C PRO A 12 -1.99 0.46 11.47
N ALA A 13 -2.39 0.19 10.23
CA ALA A 13 -2.41 -1.17 9.70
C ALA A 13 -1.00 -1.79 9.69
N LEU A 14 -0.01 -1.08 9.17
CA LEU A 14 1.39 -1.54 9.13
C LEU A 14 1.99 -1.72 10.54
N THR A 15 1.68 -0.81 11.47
CA THR A 15 2.19 -0.88 12.84
C THR A 15 1.58 -2.03 13.65
N ILE A 16 0.30 -2.35 13.43
CA ILE A 16 -0.35 -3.52 14.07
C ILE A 16 0.30 -4.83 13.60
N ILE A 17 0.61 -4.96 12.31
CA ILE A 17 1.23 -6.18 11.74
C ILE A 17 2.63 -6.41 12.32
N GLY A 18 3.45 -5.35 12.39
CA GLY A 18 4.78 -5.43 12.98
C GLY A 18 4.76 -5.81 14.47
N ARG A 19 3.66 -5.51 15.18
CA ARG A 19 3.45 -5.90 16.58
C ARG A 19 2.91 -7.33 16.71
N LEU A 20 1.97 -7.73 15.85
CA LEU A 20 1.25 -9.01 15.97
C LEU A 20 2.11 -10.20 15.56
N PHE A 21 2.95 -10.06 14.54
CA PHE A 21 3.87 -11.10 14.09
C PHE A 21 5.26 -10.80 14.62
N LYS A 22 5.81 -11.65 15.52
CA LYS A 22 7.22 -11.58 15.94
C LYS A 22 8.12 -12.45 15.06
N HIS A 23 7.60 -13.60 14.64
CA HIS A 23 8.22 -14.50 13.66
C HIS A 23 7.63 -14.21 12.28
N ARG A 24 8.45 -14.15 11.23
CA ARG A 24 8.00 -13.87 9.84
C ARG A 24 7.44 -12.48 9.56
N ARG A 25 8.01 -11.45 10.20
CA ARG A 25 7.58 -10.03 10.12
C ARG A 25 7.62 -9.45 8.71
N ALA A 26 8.70 -9.74 7.98
CA ALA A 26 8.90 -9.22 6.63
C ALA A 26 7.87 -9.80 5.66
N LEU A 27 7.57 -11.10 5.77
CA LEU A 27 6.55 -11.79 5.00
C LEU A 27 5.14 -11.27 5.26
N ALA A 28 4.75 -11.13 6.54
CA ALA A 28 3.42 -10.62 6.89
C ALA A 28 3.20 -9.18 6.39
N THR A 29 4.21 -8.32 6.55
CA THR A 29 4.17 -6.94 6.04
C THR A 29 4.12 -6.91 4.51
N GLY A 30 4.92 -7.76 3.84
CA GLY A 30 4.92 -7.90 2.38
C GLY A 30 3.59 -8.37 1.82
N LEU A 31 2.90 -9.29 2.49
CA LEU A 31 1.59 -9.80 2.09
C LEU A 31 0.49 -8.74 2.21
N VAL A 32 0.50 -7.95 3.28
CA VAL A 32 -0.45 -6.84 3.43
C VAL A 32 -0.16 -5.71 2.44
N ALA A 33 1.11 -5.36 2.22
CA ALA A 33 1.50 -4.40 1.20
C ALA A 33 1.11 -4.87 -0.21
N SER A 34 1.14 -6.18 -0.47
CA SER A 34 0.69 -6.77 -1.74
C SER A 34 -0.81 -6.57 -1.98
N GLY A 35 -1.63 -6.55 -0.93
CA GLY A 35 -3.07 -6.25 -1.04
C GLY A 35 -3.34 -4.86 -1.64
N SER A 36 -2.51 -3.86 -1.34
CA SER A 36 -2.62 -2.53 -1.94
C SER A 36 -2.33 -2.56 -3.44
N SER A 37 -1.31 -3.31 -3.89
CA SER A 37 -1.00 -3.49 -5.31
C SER A 37 -2.11 -4.25 -6.04
N ALA A 38 -2.66 -5.31 -5.44
CA ALA A 38 -3.78 -6.05 -6.01
C ALA A 38 -5.03 -5.17 -6.19
N GLY A 39 -5.32 -4.30 -5.22
CA GLY A 39 -6.38 -3.30 -5.35
C GLY A 39 -6.11 -2.30 -6.48
N GLY A 40 -4.87 -1.84 -6.62
CA GLY A 40 -4.44 -0.96 -7.71
C GLY A 40 -4.60 -1.55 -9.11
N VAL A 41 -4.58 -2.88 -9.25
CA VAL A 41 -4.92 -3.59 -10.49
C VAL A 41 -6.43 -3.80 -10.63
N GLY A 42 -7.08 -4.27 -9.57
CA GLY A 42 -8.47 -4.69 -9.59
C GLY A 42 -9.47 -3.55 -9.78
N PHE A 43 -9.28 -2.43 -9.09
CA PHE A 43 -10.22 -1.31 -9.15
C PHE A 43 -10.28 -0.65 -10.53
N PRO A 44 -9.16 -0.28 -11.20
CA PRO A 44 -9.21 0.35 -12.52
C PRO A 44 -9.83 -0.56 -13.59
N ILE A 45 -9.51 -1.86 -13.57
CA ILE A 45 -10.10 -2.84 -14.50
C ILE A 45 -11.60 -2.99 -14.26
N MET A 46 -12.01 -3.09 -12.99
CA MET A 46 -13.41 -3.15 -12.61
C MET A 46 -14.15 -1.90 -13.11
N PHE A 47 -13.64 -0.69 -12.84
CA PHE A 47 -14.25 0.56 -13.33
C PHE A 47 -14.29 0.63 -14.85
N SER A 48 -13.21 0.26 -15.55
CA SER A 48 -13.16 0.26 -17.03
C SER A 48 -14.25 -0.63 -17.66
N LYS A 49 -14.61 -1.75 -17.01
CA LYS A 49 -15.66 -2.66 -17.48
C LYS A 49 -17.06 -2.31 -16.97
N LEU A 50 -17.19 -1.79 -15.75
CA LEU A 50 -18.49 -1.49 -15.14
C LEU A 50 -19.07 -0.14 -15.59
N VAL A 51 -18.24 0.88 -15.78
CA VAL A 51 -18.68 2.21 -16.21
C VAL A 51 -19.52 2.17 -17.50
N PRO A 52 -19.14 1.44 -18.58
CA PRO A 52 -19.95 1.38 -19.79
C PRO A 52 -21.24 0.56 -19.64
N LEU A 53 -21.35 -0.33 -18.64
CA LEU A 53 -22.50 -1.22 -18.46
C LEU A 53 -23.58 -0.63 -17.54
N VAL A 54 -23.18 -0.02 -16.43
CA VAL A 54 -24.11 0.44 -15.37
C VAL A 54 -24.04 1.94 -15.09
N GLY A 55 -23.15 2.66 -15.77
CA GLY A 55 -22.92 4.08 -15.58
C GLY A 55 -22.01 4.41 -14.40
N PHE A 56 -21.45 5.62 -14.42
CA PHE A 56 -20.43 6.10 -13.47
C PHE A 56 -20.88 6.04 -12.00
N ALA A 57 -22.12 6.45 -11.71
CA ALA A 57 -22.65 6.48 -10.36
C ALA A 57 -22.78 5.09 -9.72
N TRP A 58 -23.21 4.08 -10.48
CA TRP A 58 -23.32 2.71 -9.99
C TRP A 58 -21.96 2.02 -9.87
N ALA A 59 -21.03 2.29 -10.79
CA ALA A 59 -19.67 1.80 -10.69
C ALA A 59 -18.99 2.27 -9.37
N LEU A 60 -19.20 3.53 -8.99
CA LEU A 60 -18.69 4.07 -7.72
C LEU A 60 -19.30 3.36 -6.51
N ARG A 61 -20.61 3.11 -6.51
CA ARG A 61 -21.29 2.39 -5.41
C ARG A 61 -20.72 0.98 -5.22
N VAL A 62 -20.48 0.25 -6.31
CA VAL A 62 -19.86 -1.09 -6.27
C VAL A 62 -18.45 -1.04 -5.66
N GLY A 63 -17.64 -0.05 -6.06
CA GLY A 63 -16.30 0.15 -5.50
C GLY A 63 -16.30 0.45 -3.99
N VAL A 64 -17.23 1.29 -3.54
CA VAL A 64 -17.41 1.58 -2.11
C VAL A 64 -17.88 0.34 -1.36
N LEU A 65 -18.82 -0.44 -1.91
CA LEU A 65 -19.33 -1.66 -1.29
C LEU A 65 -18.22 -2.71 -1.10
N ALA A 66 -17.38 -2.91 -2.13
CA ALA A 66 -16.22 -3.80 -2.07
C ALA A 66 -15.22 -3.36 -0.98
N SER A 67 -14.99 -2.06 -0.86
CA SER A 67 -14.14 -1.49 0.19
C SER A 67 -14.73 -1.74 1.58
N ILE A 68 -16.03 -1.52 1.78
CA ILE A 68 -16.71 -1.79 3.07
C ILE A 68 -16.60 -3.27 3.46
N VAL A 69 -16.80 -4.19 2.52
CA VAL A 69 -16.65 -5.63 2.77
C VAL A 69 -15.22 -5.96 3.21
N SER A 70 -14.21 -5.40 2.53
CA SER A 70 -12.81 -5.61 2.91
C SER A 70 -12.49 -5.09 4.31
N TYR A 71 -13.03 -3.92 4.69
CA TYR A 71 -12.88 -3.36 6.04
C TYR A 71 -13.60 -4.19 7.10
N LYS A 72 -14.80 -4.71 6.81
CA LYS A 72 -15.54 -5.61 7.71
C LYS A 72 -14.78 -6.90 7.96
N ILE A 73 -14.21 -7.50 6.93
CA ILE A 73 -13.37 -8.70 7.04
C ILE A 73 -12.12 -8.39 7.89
N ALA A 74 -11.44 -7.28 7.62
CA ALA A 74 -10.28 -6.84 8.40
C ALA A 74 -10.65 -6.62 9.88
N TRP A 75 -11.80 -6.01 10.15
CA TRP A 75 -12.32 -5.83 11.50
C TRP A 75 -12.60 -7.16 12.22
N CYS A 76 -13.21 -8.13 11.52
CA CYS A 76 -13.47 -9.46 12.08
C CYS A 76 -12.18 -10.25 12.37
N ILE A 77 -11.15 -10.10 11.53
CA ILE A 77 -9.87 -10.80 11.68
C ILE A 77 -9.00 -10.15 12.77
N THR A 78 -9.11 -8.83 12.95
CA THR A 78 -8.33 -8.11 13.96
C THR A 78 -8.85 -8.43 15.35
N ARG A 79 -8.38 -9.54 15.93
CA ARG A 79 -8.50 -9.77 17.38
C ARG A 79 -7.60 -8.78 18.08
N THR A 80 -8.19 -7.90 18.87
CA THR A 80 -7.51 -6.95 19.74
C THR A 80 -6.58 -7.70 20.70
N ASN A 81 -5.31 -7.85 20.33
CA ASN A 81 -4.30 -8.30 21.27
C ASN A 81 -4.05 -7.11 22.21
N GLN A 82 -4.64 -7.18 23.41
CA GLN A 82 -4.65 -6.16 24.45
C GLN A 82 -3.26 -6.01 25.11
N ASN A 83 -2.25 -5.65 24.33
CA ASN A 83 -0.93 -5.26 24.83
C ASN A 83 -0.51 -3.89 24.29
N SER A 84 -1.47 -2.97 24.11
CA SER A 84 -1.14 -1.56 23.95
C SER A 84 -0.73 -1.04 25.32
N LYS A 85 0.54 -0.68 25.49
CA LYS A 85 0.92 0.29 26.53
C LYS A 85 -0.04 1.47 26.37
N GLN A 86 -0.85 1.74 27.40
CA GLN A 86 -1.69 2.93 27.41
C GLN A 86 -0.76 4.14 27.22
N LEU A 87 -1.02 4.94 26.19
CA LEU A 87 -0.35 6.21 25.98
C LEU A 87 -0.63 7.05 27.22
N LYS A 88 0.39 7.28 28.06
CA LYS A 88 0.23 8.01 29.31
C LYS A 88 0.17 9.53 29.08
N SER A 89 0.69 10.02 27.95
CA SER A 89 0.65 11.43 27.57
C SER A 89 0.82 11.62 26.05
N LEU A 90 0.30 12.71 25.50
CA LEU A 90 0.58 13.16 24.12
C LEU A 90 2.07 13.49 23.90
N ALA A 91 2.84 13.70 24.97
CA ALA A 91 4.29 13.89 24.91
C ALA A 91 5.02 12.60 24.50
N ASP A 92 4.48 11.42 24.80
CA ASP A 92 5.05 10.12 24.35
C ASP A 92 4.86 9.88 22.85
N LEU A 93 4.01 10.66 22.15
CA LEU A 93 3.90 10.63 20.69
C LEU A 93 5.05 11.38 20.00
N PHE A 94 5.64 12.37 20.67
CA PHE A 94 6.75 13.17 20.15
C PHE A 94 8.08 12.70 20.72
N ASP A 95 8.46 11.46 20.41
CA ASP A 95 9.81 10.96 20.69
C ASP A 95 10.82 11.51 19.65
N LEU A 96 11.26 12.75 19.88
CA LEU A 96 12.32 13.40 19.11
C LEU A 96 13.70 12.73 19.31
N GLY A 97 13.81 11.75 20.22
CA GLY A 97 15.02 10.96 20.43
C GLY A 97 15.42 10.13 19.20
N GLY A 98 14.44 9.72 18.38
CA GLY A 98 14.71 8.95 17.15
C GLY A 98 15.54 9.69 16.11
N PHE A 99 15.43 11.04 16.03
CA PHE A 99 16.22 11.85 15.12
C PHE A 99 17.70 11.98 15.52
N LYS A 100 18.10 11.48 16.70
CA LYS A 100 19.50 11.47 17.13
C LYS A 100 20.29 10.26 16.61
N ASP A 101 19.61 9.23 16.08
CA ASP A 101 20.29 8.07 15.51
C ASP A 101 20.61 8.31 14.03
N ALA A 102 21.90 8.30 13.69
CA ALA A 102 22.36 8.47 12.31
C ALA A 102 21.74 7.41 11.36
N ARG A 103 21.51 6.19 11.83
CA ARG A 103 20.88 5.12 11.04
C ARG A 103 19.44 5.47 10.64
N TYR A 104 18.71 6.12 11.55
CA TYR A 104 17.35 6.59 11.28
C TYR A 104 17.35 7.72 10.24
N ILE A 105 18.30 8.65 10.32
CA ILE A 105 18.43 9.75 9.35
C ILE A 105 18.73 9.21 7.95
N TYR A 106 19.72 8.32 7.81
CA TYR A 106 20.05 7.72 6.50
C TYR A 106 18.90 6.90 5.93
N LEU A 107 18.20 6.13 6.77
CA LEU A 107 17.02 5.38 6.34
C LEU A 107 15.88 6.29 5.87
N SER A 108 15.63 7.38 6.60
CA SER A 108 14.59 8.36 6.25
C SER A 108 14.92 9.09 4.94
N LEU A 109 16.16 9.56 4.79
CA LEU A 109 16.61 10.23 3.56
C LEU A 109 16.59 9.29 2.35
N GLY A 110 17.06 8.04 2.51
CA GLY A 110 16.98 7.02 1.47
C GLY A 110 15.54 6.70 1.08
N SER A 111 14.63 6.59 2.06
CA SER A 111 13.20 6.38 1.80
C SER A 111 12.57 7.55 1.06
N PHE A 112 12.95 8.78 1.39
CA PHE A 112 12.49 9.99 0.70
C PHE A 112 12.96 10.03 -0.76
N MET A 113 14.25 9.80 -1.00
CA MET A 113 14.82 9.75 -2.36
C MET A 113 14.17 8.64 -3.20
N THR A 114 13.96 7.46 -2.60
CA THR A 114 13.31 6.33 -3.27
C THR A 114 11.87 6.66 -3.66
N ASN A 115 11.10 7.31 -2.77
CA ASN A 115 9.73 7.73 -3.10
C ASN A 115 9.71 8.75 -4.24
N LEU A 116 10.63 9.74 -4.22
CA LEU A 116 10.74 10.71 -5.32
C LEU A 116 11.04 10.04 -6.67
N GLY A 117 11.98 9.10 -6.69
CA GLY A 117 12.34 8.35 -7.90
C GLY A 117 11.25 7.40 -8.38
N LEU A 118 10.44 6.85 -7.46
CA LEU A 118 9.40 5.88 -7.79
C LEU A 118 8.18 6.54 -8.43
N TYR A 119 7.70 7.67 -7.90
CA TYR A 119 6.46 8.27 -8.39
C TYR A 119 6.59 8.92 -9.77
N GLY A 120 7.78 9.40 -10.14
CA GLY A 120 8.05 9.94 -11.48
C GLY A 120 7.58 9.02 -12.62
N PRO A 121 8.21 7.85 -12.82
CA PRO A 121 7.79 6.92 -13.87
C PRO A 121 6.35 6.45 -13.68
N TYR A 122 5.88 6.32 -12.43
CA TYR A 122 4.53 5.87 -12.13
C TYR A 122 3.44 6.80 -12.70
N TYR A 123 3.66 8.12 -12.66
CA TYR A 123 2.72 9.10 -13.22
C TYR A 123 2.91 9.34 -14.72
N TYR A 124 4.14 9.27 -15.22
CA TYR A 124 4.44 9.64 -16.61
C TYR A 124 4.37 8.48 -17.61
N VAL A 125 4.30 7.21 -17.16
CA VAL A 125 4.32 6.05 -18.06
C VAL A 125 3.12 6.00 -19.03
N GLU A 126 1.90 6.28 -18.55
CA GLU A 126 0.69 6.31 -19.38
C GLU A 126 0.68 7.45 -20.41
N PRO A 127 0.92 8.73 -20.04
CA PRO A 127 0.95 9.81 -21.01
C PRO A 127 2.11 9.66 -22.00
N PHE A 128 3.26 9.14 -21.57
CA PHE A 128 4.39 8.86 -22.46
C PHE A 128 4.04 7.81 -23.53
N CYS A 129 3.39 6.71 -23.14
CA CYS A 129 2.92 5.72 -24.11
C CYS A 129 1.81 6.26 -25.03
N THR A 130 1.03 7.22 -24.54
CA THR A 130 -0.01 7.88 -25.34
C THR A 130 0.56 8.78 -26.43
N LEU A 131 1.68 9.46 -26.15
CA LEU A 131 2.40 10.27 -27.13
C LEU A 131 3.11 9.41 -28.19
N LEU A 132 3.61 8.23 -27.81
CA LEU A 132 4.36 7.35 -28.71
C LEU A 132 3.45 6.60 -29.70
N ASP A 133 2.34 6.04 -29.22
CA ASP A 133 1.37 5.35 -30.06
C ASP A 133 -0.05 5.55 -29.51
N PRO A 134 -0.88 6.43 -30.10
CA PRO A 134 -2.26 6.69 -29.68
C PRO A 134 -3.18 5.45 -29.68
N ALA A 135 -2.94 4.46 -30.54
CA ALA A 135 -3.82 3.31 -30.74
C ALA A 135 -3.45 2.08 -29.88
N ALA A 136 -2.29 2.09 -29.22
CA ALA A 136 -1.84 0.95 -28.41
C ALA A 136 -2.78 0.66 -27.24
N SER A 137 -3.40 -0.52 -27.24
CA SER A 137 -4.23 -1.05 -26.15
C SER A 137 -3.43 -1.38 -24.88
N VAL A 138 -2.11 -1.47 -24.99
CA VAL A 138 -1.18 -1.84 -23.90
C VAL A 138 -1.13 -0.78 -22.78
N LYS A 139 -1.49 0.48 -23.08
CA LYS A 139 -1.48 1.60 -22.12
C LYS A 139 -2.23 1.32 -20.83
N VAL A 140 -3.43 0.75 -20.97
CA VAL A 140 -4.33 0.43 -19.85
C VAL A 140 -3.77 -0.71 -18.99
N TYR A 141 -2.85 -1.51 -19.53
CA TYR A 141 -2.22 -2.64 -18.84
C TYR A 141 -0.87 -2.30 -18.20
N LEU A 142 -0.26 -1.16 -18.51
CA LEU A 142 1.04 -0.76 -17.96
C LEU A 142 0.98 -0.51 -16.45
N LEU A 143 0.01 0.26 -15.96
CA LEU A 143 -0.22 0.45 -14.52
C LEU A 143 -0.49 -0.88 -13.80
N PRO A 144 -1.37 -1.76 -14.32
CA PRO A 144 -1.51 -3.12 -13.81
C PRO A 144 -0.21 -3.93 -13.75
N LEU A 145 0.61 -3.88 -14.80
CA LEU A 145 1.88 -4.61 -14.89
C LEU A 145 2.89 -4.12 -13.85
N ILE A 146 2.99 -2.81 -13.63
CA ILE A 146 3.87 -2.22 -12.60
C ILE A 146 3.40 -2.63 -11.19
N ASN A 147 2.09 -2.65 -10.96
CA ASN A 147 1.54 -3.14 -9.71
C ASN A 147 1.76 -4.65 -9.51
N ALA A 148 1.63 -5.44 -10.57
CA ALA A 148 1.87 -6.88 -10.53
C ALA A 148 3.35 -7.21 -10.24
N SER A 149 4.29 -6.50 -10.88
CA SER A 149 5.72 -6.66 -10.60
C SER A 149 6.08 -6.22 -9.18
N SER A 150 5.45 -5.15 -8.69
CA SER A 150 5.57 -4.71 -7.30
C SER A 150 5.04 -5.74 -6.31
N LEU A 151 3.91 -6.39 -6.63
CA LEU A 151 3.34 -7.47 -5.82
C LEU A 151 4.30 -8.66 -5.74
N ALA A 152 4.84 -9.10 -6.87
CA ALA A 152 5.83 -10.18 -6.90
C ALA A 152 7.09 -9.81 -6.10
N GLY A 153 7.62 -8.60 -6.29
CA GLY A 153 8.79 -8.11 -5.57
C GLY A 153 8.58 -8.04 -4.05
N ARG A 154 7.39 -7.64 -3.59
CA ARG A 154 7.05 -7.57 -2.15
C ARG A 154 6.96 -8.94 -1.50
N ILE A 155 6.42 -9.94 -2.20
CA ILE A 155 6.31 -11.32 -1.69
C ILE A 155 7.69 -11.99 -1.66
N ILE A 156 8.44 -11.91 -2.77
CA ILE A 156 9.77 -12.52 -2.89
C ILE A 156 10.76 -11.85 -1.93
N GLY A 157 10.80 -10.52 -1.91
CA GLY A 157 11.66 -9.76 -1.00
C GLY A 157 11.34 -10.03 0.47
N GLY A 158 10.05 -10.12 0.81
CA GLY A 158 9.61 -10.52 2.15
C GLY A 158 10.10 -11.91 2.54
N TYR A 159 10.04 -12.87 1.62
CA TYR A 159 10.50 -14.25 1.83
C TYR A 159 12.01 -14.34 2.01
N VAL A 160 12.79 -13.70 1.13
CA VAL A 160 14.25 -13.71 1.17
C VAL A 160 14.76 -13.05 2.46
N THR A 161 14.18 -11.92 2.85
CA THR A 161 14.57 -11.20 4.07
C THR A 161 14.31 -12.02 5.33
N ASP A 162 13.22 -12.80 5.33
CA ASP A 162 12.87 -13.67 6.46
C ASP A 162 13.72 -14.94 6.50
N SER A 163 14.10 -15.47 5.34
CA SER A 163 14.99 -16.63 5.22
C SER A 163 16.42 -16.33 5.65
N ASN A 164 16.89 -15.10 5.48
CA ASN A 164 18.24 -14.65 5.90
C ASN A 164 18.34 -14.26 7.38
N ASN A 165 17.22 -14.19 8.10
CA ASN A 165 17.14 -13.79 9.52
C ASN A 165 16.98 -14.99 10.47
N ASN A 166 17.09 -16.21 9.95
CA ASN A 166 17.17 -17.48 10.70
C ASN A 166 18.63 -17.93 10.81
#